data_AF-A0A6S6S303-F1
#
_entry.id   AF-A0A6S6S303-F1
#
_cell.length_a   1.000
_cell.length_b   1.000
_cell.length_c   1.000
_cell.angle_alpha   90.00
_cell.angle_beta   90.00
_cell.angle_gamma   90.00
#
_symmetry.space_group_name_H-M   'P 1'
#
loop_
_entity.id
_entity.type
_entity.pdbx_description
1 polymer ?
#
loop_
_entity_poly.entity_id
_entity_poly.type
_entity_poly.pdbx_seq_one_letter_code
_entity_poly.pdbx_strand_id
1 'polypeptide(L)'
;MFRVLKPNSLMVSFYGWNRVDKFVDAWKKSGFHIVGHLVFKKRYASKTGFLEHSHENAYLLAKGRPVMPLKPMKDVKSWQYTGNIAGRL
;
A
#
# COMPACT_ATOMS: atom_id res chain seq x y z
N MET A 1 -8.19 -5.20 10.64
CA MET A 1 -7.35 -6.22 9.96
C MET A 1 -6.36 -6.92 10.90
N PHE A 2 -5.65 -6.20 11.78
CA PHE A 2 -4.62 -6.81 12.65
C PHE A 2 -5.05 -8.09 13.39
N ARG A 3 -6.25 -8.06 14.00
CA ARG A 3 -6.78 -9.19 14.78
C ARG A 3 -6.99 -10.46 13.96
N VAL A 4 -7.33 -10.35 12.68
CA VAL A 4 -7.68 -11.50 11.82
C VAL A 4 -6.50 -12.07 11.02
N LEU A 5 -5.41 -11.31 10.87
CA LEU A 5 -4.21 -11.81 10.17
C LEU A 5 -3.49 -12.86 11.02
N LYS A 6 -2.88 -13.85 10.35
CA LYS A 6 -1.97 -14.81 10.99
C LYS A 6 -0.78 -14.07 11.65
N PRO A 7 -0.23 -14.55 12.77
CA PRO A 7 1.03 -14.02 13.32
C PRO A 7 2.15 -14.06 12.28
N ASN A 8 3.12 -13.15 12.39
CA ASN A 8 4.30 -13.08 11.52
C ASN A 8 3.96 -12.99 10.02
N SER A 9 3.00 -12.13 9.69
CA SER A 9 2.53 -11.92 8.31
C SER A 9 2.67 -10.47 7.86
N LEU A 10 2.60 -10.28 6.54
CA LEU A 10 2.63 -8.98 5.88
C LEU A 10 1.23 -8.57 5.41
N MET A 11 0.97 -7.27 5.36
CA MET A 11 -0.25 -6.67 4.83
C MET A 11 0.11 -5.45 3.99
N VAL A 12 -0.48 -5.33 2.80
CA VAL A 12 -0.40 -4.11 1.99
C VAL A 12 -1.64 -3.26 2.26
N SER A 13 -1.45 -1.98 2.56
CA SER A 13 -2.56 -1.03 2.73
C SER A 13 -2.34 0.21 1.89
N PHE A 14 -3.28 0.48 0.98
CA PHE A 14 -3.47 1.84 0.46
C PHE A 14 -3.98 2.75 1.58
N TYR A 15 -3.72 4.04 1.46
CA TYR A 15 -4.08 5.02 2.48
C TYR A 15 -4.40 6.37 1.84
N GLY A 16 -5.21 7.17 2.53
CA GLY A 16 -5.43 8.57 2.16
C GLY A 16 -4.21 9.40 2.53
N TRP A 17 -3.42 9.82 1.54
CA TRP A 17 -2.17 10.56 1.76
C TRP A 17 -2.37 11.86 2.58
N ASN A 18 -3.50 12.53 2.40
CA ASN A 18 -3.88 13.75 3.11
C ASN A 18 -4.27 13.53 4.58
N ARG A 19 -4.40 12.28 5.02
CA ARG A 19 -4.72 11.88 6.39
C ARG A 19 -3.77 10.80 6.89
N VAL A 20 -2.53 10.82 6.40
CA VAL A 20 -1.52 9.79 6.67
C VAL A 20 -1.27 9.60 8.16
N ASP A 21 -1.33 10.68 8.94
CA ASP A 21 -1.22 10.71 10.39
C ASP A 21 -2.21 9.74 11.06
N LYS A 22 -3.48 9.78 10.67
CA LYS A 22 -4.54 8.93 11.24
C LYS A 22 -4.33 7.46 10.92
N PHE A 23 -3.89 7.16 9.69
CA PHE A 23 -3.61 5.77 9.29
C PHE A 23 -2.40 5.21 10.02
N VAL A 24 -1.30 5.99 10.08
CA VAL A 24 -0.07 5.59 10.78
C VAL A 24 -0.35 5.37 12.27
N ASP A 25 -1.10 6.26 12.92
CA ASP A 25 -1.52 6.12 14.31
C ASP A 25 -2.34 4.84 14.51
N ALA A 26 -3.36 4.61 13.68
CA ALA A 26 -4.20 3.42 13.77
C ALA A 26 -3.41 2.11 13.58
N TRP A 27 -2.47 2.06 12.63
CA TRP A 27 -1.63 0.88 12.42
C TRP A 27 -0.71 0.61 13.61
N LYS A 28 -0.03 1.65 14.11
CA LYS A 28 0.86 1.54 15.28
C LYS A 28 0.08 1.09 16.52
N LYS A 29 -1.06 1.71 16.81
CA LYS A 29 -1.95 1.32 17.92
C LYS A 29 -2.48 -0.10 17.79
N SER A 30 -2.69 -0.56 16.56
CA SER A 30 -3.10 -1.96 16.31
C SER A 30 -1.95 -2.95 16.51
N GLY A 31 -0.69 -2.51 16.61
CA GLY A 31 0.49 -3.36 16.75
C GLY A 31 1.19 -3.70 15.43
N PHE A 32 0.86 -3.03 14.32
CA PHE A 32 1.63 -3.18 13.07
C PHE A 32 2.94 -2.38 13.12
N HIS A 33 3.96 -2.92 12.47
CA HIS A 33 5.17 -2.19 12.10
C HIS A 33 5.12 -1.81 10.63
N ILE A 34 5.46 -0.58 10.28
CA ILE A 34 5.65 -0.17 8.88
C ILE A 34 7.04 -0.67 8.45
N VAL A 35 7.09 -1.52 7.42
CA VAL A 35 8.32 -2.19 6.97
C VAL A 35 8.65 -1.95 5.49
N GLY A 36 7.84 -1.14 4.80
CA GLY A 36 8.11 -0.74 3.43
C GLY A 36 7.04 0.19 2.89
N HIS A 37 7.32 0.80 1.74
CA HIS A 37 6.39 1.67 1.02
C HIS A 37 6.42 1.28 -0.45
N LEU A 38 5.26 1.04 -1.05
CA LEU A 38 5.11 0.64 -2.45
C LEU A 38 4.54 1.81 -3.24
N VAL A 39 5.10 2.05 -4.42
CA VAL A 39 4.66 3.09 -5.35
C VAL A 39 4.24 2.45 -6.66
N PHE A 40 3.00 2.68 -7.07
CA PHE A 40 2.45 2.18 -8.31
C PHE A 40 2.32 3.34 -9.31
N LYS A 41 3.31 3.48 -10.19
CA LYS A 41 3.36 4.52 -11.22
C LYS A 41 2.27 4.28 -12.26
N LYS A 42 1.40 5.26 -12.44
CA LYS A 42 0.42 5.33 -13.54
C LYS A 42 1.11 5.79 -14.82
N ARG A 43 0.56 5.42 -15.97
CA ARG A 43 1.03 5.91 -17.28
C ARG A 43 0.60 7.35 -17.58
N TYR A 44 -0.38 7.87 -16.83
CA TYR A 44 -0.95 9.21 -17.00
C TYR A 44 -1.17 9.87 -15.64
N ALA A 45 -1.25 11.20 -15.62
CA ALA A 45 -1.62 11.97 -14.44
C ALA A 45 -3.15 11.89 -14.23
N SER A 46 -3.59 11.33 -13.11
CA SER A 46 -5.03 11.22 -12.83
C SER A 46 -5.66 12.52 -12.33
N LYS A 47 -4.83 13.44 -11.84
CA LYS A 47 -5.23 14.76 -11.36
C LYS A 47 -3.99 15.65 -11.32
N THR A 48 -4.16 16.92 -11.64
CA THR A 48 -3.10 17.93 -11.46
C THR A 48 -3.56 18.95 -10.41
N GLY A 49 -2.64 19.31 -9.53
CA GLY A 49 -2.79 20.37 -8.54
C GLY A 49 -1.44 21.05 -8.35
N PHE A 50 -0.93 21.10 -7.12
CA PHE A 50 0.47 21.47 -6.88
C PHE A 50 1.47 20.50 -7.54
N LEU A 51 1.05 19.25 -7.77
CA LEU A 51 1.83 18.22 -8.47
C LEU A 51 0.91 17.42 -9.41
N GLU A 52 1.52 16.76 -10.38
CA GLU A 52 0.84 15.74 -11.19
C GLU A 52 0.74 14.43 -10.43
N HIS A 53 -0.48 14.03 -10.08
CA HIS A 53 -0.74 12.76 -9.41
C HIS A 53 -0.62 11.61 -10.40
N SER A 54 0.60 11.10 -10.55
CA SER A 54 1.00 10.06 -11.50
C SER A 54 1.30 8.71 -10.82
N HIS A 55 0.94 8.53 -9.56
CA HIS A 55 1.11 7.28 -8.83
C HIS A 55 0.01 7.04 -7.80
N GLU A 56 -0.14 5.78 -7.42
CA GLU A 56 -0.76 5.37 -6.16
C GLU A 56 0.32 4.87 -5.20
N ASN A 57 0.04 4.89 -3.91
CA ASN A 57 0.99 4.46 -2.89
C ASN A 57 0.32 3.61 -1.81
N ALA A 58 1.09 2.66 -1.27
CA ALA A 58 0.65 1.79 -0.20
C ALA A 58 1.79 1.55 0.80
N TYR A 59 1.46 1.37 2.07
CA TYR A 59 2.43 0.87 3.04
C TYR A 59 2.42 -0.66 3.09
N LEU A 60 3.60 -1.24 3.28
CA LEU A 60 3.78 -2.63 3.68
C LEU A 60 3.88 -2.66 5.21
N LEU A 61 2.95 -3.38 5.83
CA LEU A 61 2.85 -3.52 7.28
C LEU A 61 3.21 -4.95 7.69
N ALA A 62 3.90 -5.10 8.82
CA ALA A 62 4.21 -6.38 9.44
C ALA A 62 3.43 -6.56 10.73
N LYS A 63 2.80 -7.72 10.89
CA LYS A 63 2.31 -8.22 12.19
C LYS A 63 3.37 -9.17 12.75
N GLY A 64 3.98 -8.82 13.89
CA GLY A 64 5.09 -9.60 14.44
C GLY A 64 6.35 -9.50 13.58
N ARG A 65 7.06 -10.61 13.39
CA ARG A 65 8.34 -10.69 12.67
C ARG A 65 8.25 -11.65 11.48
N PRO A 66 7.62 -11.24 10.36
CA PRO A 66 7.61 -12.06 9.14
C PRO A 66 9.03 -12.31 8.63
N VAL A 67 9.21 -13.46 7.96
CA VAL A 67 10.50 -13.83 7.35
C VAL A 67 10.82 -12.88 6.20
N MET A 68 12.07 -12.41 6.14
CA MET A 68 12.53 -11.56 5.05
C MET A 68 12.54 -12.34 3.73
N PRO A 69 12.06 -11.74 2.62
CA PRO A 69 12.11 -12.40 1.32
C PRO A 69 13.56 -12.58 0.87
N LEU A 70 13.92 -13.78 0.42
CA LEU A 70 15.24 -14.07 -0.15
C LEU A 70 15.55 -13.17 -1.35
N LYS A 71 14.52 -12.81 -2.12
CA LYS A 71 14.61 -11.89 -3.25
C LYS A 71 13.60 -10.74 -3.06
N PRO A 72 14.03 -9.61 -2.47
CA PRO A 72 13.18 -8.45 -2.31
C PRO A 72 12.66 -7.95 -3.67
N MET A 73 11.38 -7.58 -3.72
CA MET A 73 10.81 -6.92 -4.90
C MET A 73 11.17 -5.42 -4.89
N LYS A 74 11.41 -4.84 -6.07
CA LYS A 74 11.44 -3.36 -6.19
C LYS A 74 10.11 -2.79 -5.73
N ASP A 75 10.18 -1.73 -4.95
CA ASP A 75 9.05 -1.02 -4.34
C ASP A 75 8.28 -0.12 -5.32
N VAL A 76 8.93 0.35 -6.38
CA VAL A 76 8.29 1.05 -7.49
C VAL A 76 7.85 0.06 -8.57
N LYS A 77 6.56 0.06 -8.89
CA LYS A 77 5.91 -0.79 -9.91
C LYS A 77 5.18 0.05 -10.94
N SER A 78 5.15 -0.41 -12.19
CA SER A 78 4.25 0.14 -13.20
C SER A 78 2.84 -0.40 -12.99
N TRP A 79 1.85 0.48 -12.93
CA TRP A 79 0.44 0.11 -12.90
C TRP A 79 -0.09 -0.11 -14.32
N GLN A 80 -0.70 -1.27 -14.56
CA GLN A 80 -1.50 -1.51 -15.76
C GLN A 80 -2.97 -1.44 -15.34
N TYR A 81 -3.70 -0.44 -15.84
CA TYR A 81 -5.13 -0.36 -15.63
C TYR A 81 -5.81 -1.39 -16.54
N THR A 82 -6.39 -2.44 -15.95
CA THR A 82 -7.07 -3.52 -16.68
C THR A 82 -8.55 -3.23 -16.95
N GLY A 83 -9.06 -2.05 -16.57
CA GLY A 83 -10.48 -1.73 -16.59
C GLY A 83 -11.25 -2.35 -15.42
N ASN A 84 -12.33 -1.70 -14.99
CA ASN A 84 -13.35 -2.32 -14.16
C ASN A 84 -14.22 -3.21 -15.05
N ILE A 85 -13.84 -4.48 -15.22
CA ILE A 85 -14.63 -5.44 -16.01
C ILE A 85 -15.77 -6.06 -15.16
N ALA A 86 -15.80 -5.80 -13.86
CA ALA A 86 -16.85 -6.25 -12.97
C ALA A 86 -18.11 -5.37 -13.14
N GLY A 87 -19.03 -5.80 -14.02
CA GLY A 87 -20.35 -5.18 -14.18
C GLY A 87 -21.00 -5.30 -15.56
N ARG A 88 -20.37 -5.96 -16.55
CA ARG A 88 -21.04 -6.33 -17.82
C ARG A 88 -20.96 -7.83 -18.04
N LEU A 89 -21.82 -8.57 -17.36
CA LEU A 89 -22.41 -9.82 -17.81
C LEU A 89 -23.88 -9.81 -17.35
#